data_AF-A0A4Y3KU61-F1
#
_entry.id   AF-A0A4Y3KU61-F1
#
_cell.length_a   1.000
_cell.length_b   1.000
_cell.length_c   1.000
_cell.angle_alpha   90.00
_cell.angle_beta   90.00
_cell.angle_gamma   90.00
#
_symmetry.space_group_name_H-M   'P 1'
#
loop_
_entity.id
_entity.type
_entity.pdbx_description
1 polymer ?
#
loop_
_entity_poly.entity_id
_entity_poly.type
_entity_poly.pdbx_seq_one_letter_code
_entity_poly.pdbx_strand_id
1 'polypeptide(L)'
;MQLAPPAPRTTRRRWLTAALATVATGAATLAGTLPAAAGPAPALGAAPAAVGDVIWSQEFNGAAGTGPDGSVWNYDTGAGGWGNAELQNYTTSRANSAMDGAGNLVITARREGDGSYTSARIQSNDKFEVKYGRVEARIQVARGQGIWPAFWMLGADFPAVSWPSSGEIDIMEIVGKEPHRAHGTVHGPGYSGGAGITGTYQHPQGWAFADDFHTFAVDWAPGTITWYVDGQRYHQVTRASVGANQWVFDKAYFLILNLAVGGQWPGYPDATTQFPQQMKVDYIRVYDNGANGGGGGGGGALPTGTGTIRVASSLCLDVPWAQTHNGNPAQVVSCNGNAAQQWTRGSDGSIRALGKCLDVAGGATTNGTAVQLWDCNNTGAQKWTYDSAARTLRNPQSGKCLDAKGGNPVFEGQKLNIWDCHGAANQQWTF
;
A
#
# COMPACT_ATOMS: atom_id res chain seq x y z
N MET A 1 8.30 -77.81 -24.09
CA MET A 1 8.75 -77.58 -25.48
C MET A 1 8.56 -76.09 -25.78
N GLN A 2 9.64 -75.31 -25.87
CA GLN A 2 10.40 -75.02 -27.11
C GLN A 2 9.56 -74.15 -28.07
N LEU A 3 9.74 -72.82 -28.14
CA LEU A 3 10.88 -71.99 -28.64
C LEU A 3 10.91 -71.80 -30.17
N ALA A 4 10.39 -70.65 -30.63
CA ALA A 4 10.85 -69.78 -31.74
C ALA A 4 11.08 -70.41 -33.16
N PRO A 5 11.49 -69.65 -34.21
CA PRO A 5 11.42 -68.20 -34.50
C PRO A 5 10.73 -67.92 -35.87
N PRO A 6 10.84 -66.69 -36.43
CA PRO A 6 10.90 -66.50 -37.89
C PRO A 6 12.17 -65.80 -38.39
N ALA A 7 12.57 -66.14 -39.62
CA ALA A 7 13.61 -65.53 -40.47
C ALA A 7 13.27 -65.86 -41.95
N PRO A 8 13.93 -65.33 -43.01
CA PRO A 8 15.11 -64.44 -43.03
C PRO A 8 15.02 -63.22 -44.01
N ARG A 9 16.18 -62.56 -44.18
CA ARG A 9 16.49 -61.38 -45.03
C ARG A 9 16.52 -61.67 -46.55
N THR A 10 16.44 -60.62 -47.40
CA THR A 10 17.38 -60.30 -48.52
C THR A 10 17.08 -58.91 -49.14
N THR A 11 17.98 -57.90 -49.13
CA THR A 11 18.98 -57.47 -50.17
C THR A 11 18.39 -57.04 -51.54
N ARG A 12 18.93 -56.12 -52.38
CA ARG A 12 20.31 -55.62 -52.71
C ARG A 12 20.13 -54.46 -53.74
N ARG A 13 20.95 -53.42 -53.96
CA ARG A 13 22.35 -53.27 -54.48
C ARG A 13 22.68 -51.75 -54.40
N ARG A 14 23.88 -51.29 -54.00
CA ARG A 14 25.07 -50.94 -54.85
C ARG A 14 24.72 -50.01 -56.03
N TRP A 15 25.40 -48.90 -56.27
CA TRP A 15 26.86 -48.74 -56.48
C TRP A 15 27.46 -47.58 -55.63
N LEU A 16 28.69 -47.00 -55.80
CA LEU A 16 29.82 -47.15 -56.75
C LEU A 16 31.18 -46.91 -56.01
N THR A 17 32.28 -46.71 -56.75
CA THR A 17 33.69 -46.39 -56.35
C THR A 17 33.91 -44.87 -56.14
N ALA A 18 34.71 -44.33 -55.20
CA ALA A 18 36.15 -44.48 -54.85
C ALA A 18 37.12 -43.59 -55.67
N ALA A 19 37.83 -42.63 -55.02
CA ALA A 19 39.24 -42.22 -55.23
C ALA A 19 39.65 -40.97 -54.39
N LEU A 20 40.91 -40.98 -53.92
CA LEU A 20 41.92 -39.91 -53.63
C LEU A 20 41.51 -38.40 -53.56
N ALA A 21 42.20 -37.50 -52.85
CA ALA A 21 43.26 -37.58 -51.81
C ALA A 21 43.55 -36.15 -51.24
N THR A 22 44.15 -36.07 -50.04
CA THR A 22 44.98 -34.96 -49.49
C THR A 22 44.46 -33.50 -49.48
N VAL A 23 44.53 -32.83 -48.31
CA VAL A 23 45.41 -31.67 -47.99
C VAL A 23 44.92 -30.91 -46.74
N ALA A 24 45.88 -30.37 -45.97
CA ALA A 24 45.78 -29.31 -44.94
C ALA A 24 45.03 -29.60 -43.62
N THR A 25 45.82 -29.76 -42.57
CA THR A 25 45.47 -29.39 -41.19
C THR A 25 45.27 -27.87 -41.08
N GLY A 26 44.01 -27.42 -41.11
CA GLY A 26 43.62 -26.09 -40.65
C GLY A 26 43.04 -26.18 -39.23
N ALA A 27 43.56 -25.39 -38.29
CA ALA A 27 43.03 -25.35 -36.92
C ALA A 27 41.64 -24.68 -36.93
N ALA A 28 40.58 -25.47 -36.83
CA ALA A 28 39.23 -24.96 -36.66
C ALA A 28 39.08 -24.39 -35.24
N THR A 29 38.94 -23.07 -35.14
CA THR A 29 38.51 -22.42 -33.89
C THR A 29 37.10 -22.92 -33.54
N LEU A 30 36.96 -23.59 -32.38
CA LEU A 30 35.63 -23.84 -31.83
C LEU A 30 35.00 -22.50 -31.47
N ALA A 31 34.11 -22.02 -32.34
CA ALA A 31 33.15 -20.98 -31.99
C ALA A 31 32.17 -21.57 -30.96
N GLY A 32 32.55 -21.49 -29.68
CA GLY A 32 31.65 -21.80 -28.58
C GLY A 32 30.43 -20.88 -28.67
N THR A 33 29.27 -21.44 -28.97
CA THR A 33 28.00 -20.72 -28.95
C THR A 33 27.72 -20.29 -27.53
N LEU A 34 28.06 -19.04 -27.20
CA LEU A 34 27.60 -18.40 -25.97
C LEU A 34 26.07 -18.48 -25.92
N PRO A 35 25.46 -18.82 -24.77
CA PRO A 35 24.02 -18.66 -24.62
C PRO A 35 23.69 -17.19 -24.86
N ALA A 36 22.62 -16.93 -25.62
CA ALA A 36 22.15 -15.57 -25.85
C ALA A 36 21.94 -14.90 -24.49
N ALA A 37 22.65 -13.79 -24.25
CA ALA A 37 22.50 -13.04 -23.01
C ALA A 37 21.02 -12.66 -22.87
N ALA A 38 20.39 -13.08 -21.78
CA ALA A 38 19.05 -12.63 -21.46
C ALA A 38 19.05 -11.10 -21.47
N GLY A 39 18.17 -10.51 -22.29
CA GLY A 39 17.99 -9.06 -22.28
C GLY A 39 17.67 -8.60 -20.86
N PRO A 40 18.05 -7.36 -20.47
CA PRO A 40 17.73 -6.87 -19.14
C PRO A 40 16.24 -7.03 -18.90
N ALA A 41 15.89 -7.74 -17.83
CA ALA A 41 14.50 -7.83 -17.39
C ALA A 41 13.95 -6.41 -17.24
N PRO A 42 12.67 -6.16 -17.59
CA PRO A 42 12.05 -4.87 -17.31
C PRO A 42 12.27 -4.55 -15.84
N ALA A 43 12.84 -3.38 -15.56
CA ALA A 43 13.23 -3.00 -14.21
C ALA A 43 12.04 -3.20 -13.28
N LEU A 44 12.24 -4.02 -12.23
CA LEU A 44 11.29 -4.15 -11.13
C LEU A 44 10.92 -2.72 -10.72
N GLY A 45 9.63 -2.41 -10.77
CA GLY A 45 9.13 -1.07 -10.50
C GLY A 45 9.65 -0.57 -9.16
N ALA A 46 9.86 0.74 -9.05
CA ALA A 46 10.36 1.37 -7.83
C ALA A 46 9.66 0.77 -6.60
N ALA A 47 10.46 0.46 -5.57
CA ALA A 47 9.95 -0.09 -4.31
C ALA A 47 8.76 0.76 -3.82
N PRO A 48 7.70 0.14 -3.26
CA PRO A 48 6.55 0.88 -2.75
C PRO A 48 7.01 2.02 -1.85
N ALA A 49 6.30 3.16 -1.93
CA ALA A 49 6.61 4.30 -1.09
C ALA A 49 6.68 3.83 0.37
N ALA A 50 7.76 4.19 1.08
CA ALA A 50 7.92 3.78 2.46
C ALA A 50 6.71 4.28 3.26
N VAL A 51 5.90 3.32 3.71
CA VAL A 51 4.68 3.58 4.47
C VAL A 51 5.06 4.39 5.71
N GLY A 52 4.47 5.58 5.87
CA GLY A 52 4.72 6.44 7.02
C GLY A 52 4.01 5.94 8.27
N ASP A 53 3.92 6.80 9.29
CA ASP A 53 3.30 6.44 10.56
C ASP A 53 1.81 6.11 10.40
N VAL A 54 1.32 5.16 11.22
CA VAL A 54 -0.10 4.84 11.34
C VAL A 54 -0.82 6.04 11.94
N ILE A 55 -1.65 6.71 11.14
CA ILE A 55 -2.48 7.85 11.60
C ILE A 55 -3.83 7.39 12.16
N TRP A 56 -4.29 6.20 11.80
CA TRP A 56 -5.49 5.57 12.36
C TRP A 56 -5.45 4.05 12.19
N SER A 57 -6.07 3.31 13.11
CA SER A 57 -6.16 1.85 13.04
C SER A 57 -7.40 1.25 13.70
N GLN A 58 -7.73 0.04 13.26
CA GLN A 58 -8.63 -0.90 13.92
C GLN A 58 -7.91 -2.26 13.97
N GLU A 59 -7.54 -2.70 15.16
CA GLU A 59 -6.69 -3.88 15.39
C GLU A 59 -7.49 -5.09 15.92
N PHE A 60 -8.82 -4.98 15.98
CA PHE A 60 -9.82 -6.03 16.28
C PHE A 60 -9.56 -7.02 17.46
N ASN A 61 -8.66 -6.69 18.38
CA ASN A 61 -8.28 -7.45 19.58
C ASN A 61 -9.36 -7.55 20.69
N GLY A 62 -10.64 -7.48 20.33
CA GLY A 62 -11.76 -7.63 21.25
C GLY A 62 -12.03 -9.09 21.65
N ALA A 63 -12.69 -9.29 22.80
CA ALA A 63 -13.07 -10.61 23.26
C ALA A 63 -14.07 -11.30 22.31
N ALA A 64 -14.01 -12.63 22.22
CA ALA A 64 -14.88 -13.43 21.35
C ALA A 64 -16.37 -13.08 21.51
N GLY A 65 -17.07 -12.83 20.39
CA GLY A 65 -18.48 -12.43 20.38
C GLY A 65 -18.73 -10.93 20.57
N THR A 66 -17.71 -10.13 20.87
CA THR A 66 -17.81 -8.66 20.94
C THR A 66 -18.03 -8.08 19.53
N GLY A 67 -18.83 -7.03 19.40
CA GLY A 67 -19.07 -6.39 18.11
C GLY A 67 -17.95 -5.46 17.65
N PRO A 68 -17.96 -5.03 16.38
CA PRO A 68 -17.29 -3.80 15.93
C PRO A 68 -17.62 -2.63 16.86
N ASP A 69 -16.64 -1.77 17.11
CA ASP A 69 -16.82 -0.58 17.95
C ASP A 69 -17.86 0.37 17.32
N GLY A 70 -18.96 0.60 18.05
CA GLY A 70 -20.03 1.51 17.63
C GLY A 70 -19.63 2.98 17.57
N SER A 71 -18.46 3.36 18.09
CA SER A 71 -17.88 4.70 17.90
C SER A 71 -17.26 4.89 16.50
N VAL A 72 -16.90 3.80 15.83
CA VAL A 72 -16.25 3.77 14.50
C VAL A 72 -17.16 3.22 13.41
N TRP A 73 -17.92 2.17 13.72
CA TRP A 73 -18.65 1.39 12.71
C TRP A 73 -20.16 1.62 12.80
N ASN A 74 -20.78 1.82 11.64
CA ASN A 74 -22.22 1.72 11.41
C ASN A 74 -22.53 0.38 10.73
N TYR A 75 -23.81 0.02 10.71
CA TYR A 75 -24.33 -1.16 10.04
C TYR A 75 -25.28 -0.78 8.93
N ASP A 76 -25.01 -1.29 7.74
CA ASP A 76 -26.02 -1.38 6.69
C ASP A 76 -26.87 -2.64 6.91
N THR A 77 -28.18 -2.51 6.78
CA THR A 77 -29.13 -3.61 7.01
C THR A 77 -30.15 -3.76 5.90
N GLY A 78 -30.52 -4.99 5.56
CA GLY A 78 -31.56 -5.29 4.59
C GLY A 78 -31.14 -6.22 3.46
N ALA A 79 -32.15 -6.77 2.77
CA ALA A 79 -32.04 -7.74 1.69
C ALA A 79 -32.42 -7.15 0.31
N GLY A 80 -32.15 -5.85 0.09
CA GLY A 80 -32.58 -5.12 -1.10
C GLY A 80 -31.74 -5.32 -2.37
N GLY A 81 -30.81 -6.29 -2.37
CA GLY A 81 -29.95 -6.60 -3.51
C GLY A 81 -28.89 -5.55 -3.89
N TRP A 82 -28.81 -4.44 -3.14
CA TRP A 82 -27.68 -3.49 -3.08
C TRP A 82 -27.16 -2.94 -4.42
N GLY A 83 -28.01 -2.93 -5.46
CA GLY A 83 -27.67 -2.51 -6.82
C GLY A 83 -27.16 -3.64 -7.73
N ASN A 84 -26.71 -4.76 -7.16
CA ASN A 84 -26.00 -5.84 -7.87
C ASN A 84 -26.80 -7.16 -7.96
N ALA A 85 -28.06 -7.18 -7.54
CA ALA A 85 -28.89 -8.38 -7.36
C ALA A 85 -28.32 -9.38 -6.33
N GLU A 86 -27.74 -8.85 -5.25
CA GLU A 86 -27.27 -9.63 -4.10
C GLU A 86 -28.43 -10.33 -3.35
N LEU A 87 -28.17 -11.48 -2.70
CA LEU A 87 -29.19 -12.29 -2.03
C LEU A 87 -29.20 -12.17 -0.50
N GLN A 88 -28.14 -11.66 0.12
CA GLN A 88 -28.05 -11.60 1.59
C GLN A 88 -28.89 -10.47 2.19
N ASN A 89 -29.49 -10.78 3.34
CA ASN A 89 -29.91 -9.78 4.31
C ASN A 89 -28.70 -9.36 5.15
N TYR A 90 -28.22 -8.13 5.03
CA TYR A 90 -27.22 -7.61 5.98
C TYR A 90 -27.89 -7.34 7.34
N THR A 91 -27.23 -7.70 8.45
CA THR A 91 -27.78 -7.59 9.80
C THR A 91 -26.77 -7.01 10.80
N THR A 92 -27.29 -6.52 11.93
CA THR A 92 -26.50 -6.11 13.12
C THR A 92 -26.12 -7.28 14.03
N SER A 93 -26.48 -8.52 13.69
CA SER A 93 -26.32 -9.68 14.55
C SER A 93 -24.85 -10.03 14.78
N ARG A 94 -24.51 -10.37 16.04
CA ARG A 94 -23.20 -10.95 16.38
C ARG A 94 -22.95 -12.31 15.73
N ALA A 95 -23.99 -12.97 15.24
CA ALA A 95 -23.85 -14.16 14.39
C ALA A 95 -23.23 -13.82 13.01
N ASN A 96 -23.39 -12.59 12.51
CA ASN A 96 -22.86 -12.15 11.22
C ASN A 96 -21.64 -11.23 11.34
N SER A 97 -21.40 -10.57 12.47
CA SER A 97 -20.18 -9.78 12.72
C SER A 97 -19.83 -9.72 14.20
N ALA A 98 -18.68 -10.30 14.55
CA ALA A 98 -18.10 -10.25 15.88
C ALA A 98 -16.59 -10.50 15.83
N MET A 99 -15.88 -10.13 16.89
CA MET A 99 -14.50 -10.53 17.10
C MET A 99 -14.42 -12.02 17.47
N ASP A 100 -13.36 -12.70 17.07
CA ASP A 100 -13.13 -14.12 17.41
C ASP A 100 -12.38 -14.33 18.73
N GLY A 101 -11.83 -13.28 19.34
CA GLY A 101 -10.97 -13.37 20.53
C GLY A 101 -9.54 -13.81 20.22
N ALA A 102 -9.18 -13.94 18.94
CA ALA A 102 -7.85 -14.28 18.44
C ALA A 102 -7.26 -13.16 17.55
N GLY A 103 -7.75 -11.92 17.72
CA GLY A 103 -7.26 -10.72 17.03
C GLY A 103 -8.03 -10.33 15.78
N ASN A 104 -9.13 -11.00 15.40
CA ASN A 104 -9.82 -10.73 14.14
C ASN A 104 -11.27 -10.31 14.32
N LEU A 105 -11.71 -9.34 13.52
CA LEU A 105 -13.11 -9.18 13.16
C LEU A 105 -13.50 -10.29 12.17
N VAL A 106 -14.59 -11.00 12.44
CA VAL A 106 -15.11 -12.03 11.55
C VAL A 106 -16.48 -11.64 11.03
N ILE A 107 -16.56 -11.32 9.74
CA ILE A 107 -17.82 -11.18 9.01
C ILE A 107 -18.22 -12.56 8.50
N THR A 108 -19.40 -13.05 8.91
CA THR A 108 -19.89 -14.40 8.62
C THR A 108 -21.16 -14.34 7.75
N ALA A 109 -21.05 -14.85 6.53
CA ALA A 109 -22.20 -15.15 5.68
C ALA A 109 -22.77 -16.53 6.03
N ARG A 110 -24.08 -16.61 6.22
CA ARG A 110 -24.81 -17.81 6.61
C ARG A 110 -25.91 -18.11 5.60
N ARG A 111 -26.24 -19.39 5.47
CA ARG A 111 -27.49 -19.85 4.86
C ARG A 111 -28.42 -20.29 5.99
N GLU A 112 -29.57 -19.65 6.09
CA GLU A 112 -30.54 -19.90 7.15
C GLU A 112 -31.40 -21.15 6.85
N GLY A 113 -32.17 -21.60 7.84
CA GLY A 113 -33.00 -22.81 7.73
C GLY A 113 -34.10 -22.73 6.67
N ASP A 114 -34.57 -21.53 6.32
CA ASP A 114 -35.52 -21.28 5.22
C ASP A 114 -34.84 -21.17 3.85
N GLY A 115 -33.50 -21.23 3.80
CA GLY A 115 -32.70 -21.10 2.59
C GLY A 115 -32.35 -19.67 2.18
N SER A 116 -32.78 -18.66 2.94
CA SER A 116 -32.29 -17.29 2.81
C SER A 116 -30.82 -17.16 3.27
N TYR A 117 -30.21 -16.00 3.03
CA TYR A 117 -28.83 -15.73 3.44
C TYR A 117 -28.76 -14.51 4.37
N THR A 118 -27.93 -14.59 5.40
CA THR A 118 -27.59 -13.44 6.26
C THR A 118 -26.11 -13.15 6.19
N SER A 119 -25.72 -11.88 6.32
CA SER A 119 -24.32 -11.46 6.40
C SER A 119 -24.21 -10.12 7.14
N ALA A 120 -23.04 -9.46 7.13
CA ALA A 120 -22.88 -8.09 7.59
C ALA A 120 -22.17 -7.22 6.53
N ARG A 121 -22.56 -5.94 6.53
CA ARG A 121 -21.90 -4.84 5.84
C ARG A 121 -21.75 -3.72 6.87
N ILE A 122 -20.51 -3.36 7.17
CA ILE A 122 -20.19 -2.29 8.12
C ILE A 122 -19.47 -1.16 7.39
N GLN A 123 -19.75 0.07 7.79
CA GLN A 123 -19.19 1.27 7.17
C GLN A 123 -18.82 2.33 8.21
N SER A 124 -17.82 3.16 7.94
CA SER A 124 -17.32 4.18 8.88
C SER A 124 -17.84 5.61 8.64
N ASN A 125 -18.87 5.77 7.80
CA ASN A 125 -19.46 7.08 7.47
C ASN A 125 -19.84 7.92 8.71
N ASP A 126 -19.66 9.23 8.65
CA ASP A 126 -19.85 10.19 9.76
C ASP A 126 -19.01 9.92 11.03
N LYS A 127 -18.07 8.95 11.01
CA LYS A 127 -17.29 8.50 12.19
C LYS A 127 -15.79 8.47 11.95
N PHE A 128 -15.36 7.80 10.89
CA PHE A 128 -13.99 7.83 10.40
C PHE A 128 -14.00 8.00 8.88
N GLU A 129 -13.43 9.09 8.43
CA GLU A 129 -13.25 9.44 7.04
C GLU A 129 -11.78 9.79 6.82
N VAL A 130 -11.25 9.36 5.68
CA VAL A 130 -9.88 9.64 5.28
C VAL A 130 -9.87 10.28 3.89
N LYS A 131 -8.96 11.23 3.71
CA LYS A 131 -8.52 11.70 2.41
C LYS A 131 -7.06 11.29 2.24
N TYR A 132 -6.71 10.74 1.08
CA TYR A 132 -5.36 10.26 0.76
C TYR A 132 -4.76 9.30 1.81
N GLY A 133 -3.43 9.15 1.84
CA GLY A 133 -2.76 8.18 2.70
C GLY A 133 -2.62 6.80 2.05
N ARG A 134 -1.99 5.87 2.77
CA ARG A 134 -2.11 4.44 2.47
C ARG A 134 -3.26 3.89 3.29
N VAL A 135 -4.22 3.24 2.64
CA VAL A 135 -5.31 2.50 3.30
C VAL A 135 -5.05 1.01 3.08
N GLU A 136 -4.93 0.25 4.16
CA GLU A 136 -4.48 -1.14 4.15
C GLU A 136 -5.32 -1.99 5.12
N ALA A 137 -5.60 -3.24 4.74
CA ALA A 137 -6.16 -4.23 5.63
C ALA A 137 -5.50 -5.60 5.44
N ARG A 138 -5.30 -6.33 6.53
CA ARG A 138 -4.86 -7.74 6.49
C ARG A 138 -6.07 -8.65 6.64
N ILE A 139 -6.39 -9.38 5.58
CA ILE A 139 -7.66 -10.11 5.43
C ILE A 139 -7.42 -11.54 4.97
N GLN A 140 -8.02 -12.51 5.66
CA GLN A 140 -8.27 -13.86 5.11
C GLN A 140 -9.70 -13.87 4.55
N VAL A 141 -9.83 -14.03 3.24
CA VAL A 141 -11.12 -13.88 2.55
C VAL A 141 -11.94 -15.17 2.51
N ALA A 142 -13.23 -15.04 2.23
CA ALA A 142 -14.14 -16.16 2.00
C ALA A 142 -13.96 -16.77 0.58
N ARG A 143 -14.53 -17.96 0.34
CA ARG A 143 -14.47 -18.65 -0.97
C ARG A 143 -15.78 -19.32 -1.37
N GLY A 144 -15.86 -19.75 -2.63
CA GLY A 144 -16.97 -20.55 -3.18
C GLY A 144 -17.80 -19.78 -4.20
N GLN A 145 -18.48 -20.52 -5.09
CA GLN A 145 -19.34 -19.94 -6.12
C GLN A 145 -20.39 -19.02 -5.47
N GLY A 146 -20.55 -17.81 -6.01
CA GLY A 146 -21.49 -16.81 -5.52
C GLY A 146 -21.13 -16.12 -4.21
N ILE A 147 -19.90 -16.25 -3.72
CA ILE A 147 -19.42 -15.56 -2.51
C ILE A 147 -18.54 -14.36 -2.94
N TRP A 148 -18.75 -13.19 -2.32
CA TRP A 148 -18.10 -11.94 -2.75
C TRP A 148 -17.71 -11.07 -1.53
N PRO A 149 -16.55 -11.35 -0.89
CA PRO A 149 -15.89 -10.44 0.04
C PRO A 149 -15.42 -9.16 -0.66
N ALA A 150 -15.56 -8.02 0.02
CA ALA A 150 -15.05 -6.74 -0.43
C ALA A 150 -14.50 -5.88 0.74
N PHE A 151 -13.41 -5.17 0.46
CA PHE A 151 -12.88 -4.06 1.25
C PHE A 151 -12.70 -2.85 0.34
N TRP A 152 -13.43 -1.78 0.62
CA TRP A 152 -13.63 -0.69 -0.32
C TRP A 152 -14.00 0.61 0.40
N MET A 153 -14.12 1.69 -0.37
CA MET A 153 -14.36 3.03 0.12
C MET A 153 -15.36 3.78 -0.76
N LEU A 154 -16.20 4.60 -0.15
CA LEU A 154 -17.17 5.46 -0.83
C LEU A 154 -16.96 6.92 -0.40
N GLY A 155 -17.18 7.86 -1.31
CA GLY A 155 -17.04 9.30 -1.01
C GLY A 155 -17.95 9.74 0.13
N ALA A 156 -17.39 10.48 1.10
CA ALA A 156 -18.09 10.93 2.31
C ALA A 156 -19.19 11.97 2.07
N ASP A 157 -19.35 12.44 0.83
CA ASP A 157 -20.51 13.23 0.43
C ASP A 157 -21.72 12.36 0.02
N PHE A 158 -21.61 11.02 0.03
CA PHE A 158 -22.75 10.12 -0.13
C PHE A 158 -23.63 10.09 1.14
N PRO A 159 -24.98 10.10 1.04
CA PRO A 159 -25.79 10.06 -0.18
C PRO A 159 -26.19 11.43 -0.75
N ALA A 160 -25.71 12.54 -0.18
CA ALA A 160 -26.06 13.89 -0.66
C ALA A 160 -25.56 14.15 -2.10
N VAL A 161 -24.40 13.59 -2.45
CA VAL A 161 -23.97 13.33 -3.83
C VAL A 161 -24.22 11.86 -4.13
N SER A 162 -25.01 11.58 -5.16
CA SER A 162 -25.34 10.21 -5.54
C SER A 162 -24.16 9.49 -6.20
N TRP A 163 -24.09 8.17 -6.02
CA TRP A 163 -23.23 7.30 -6.84
C TRP A 163 -23.60 7.44 -8.34
N PRO A 164 -22.64 7.42 -9.28
CA PRO A 164 -21.19 7.26 -9.09
C PRO A 164 -20.44 8.60 -8.85
N SER A 165 -21.14 9.73 -8.77
CA SER A 165 -20.51 11.05 -8.56
C SER A 165 -19.92 11.23 -7.15
N SER A 166 -20.39 10.46 -6.16
CA SER A 166 -19.72 10.30 -4.86
C SER A 166 -18.32 9.68 -5.03
N GLY A 167 -18.13 8.85 -6.05
CA GLY A 167 -16.91 8.09 -6.30
C GLY A 167 -16.74 6.90 -5.35
N GLU A 168 -16.04 5.88 -5.85
CA GLU A 168 -15.84 4.58 -5.20
C GLU A 168 -14.39 4.11 -5.44
N ILE A 169 -13.75 3.55 -4.40
CA ILE A 169 -12.40 2.98 -4.48
C ILE A 169 -12.44 1.57 -3.88
N ASP A 170 -12.36 0.56 -4.73
CA ASP A 170 -12.42 -0.84 -4.34
C ASP A 170 -10.99 -1.33 -4.12
N ILE A 171 -10.59 -1.45 -2.85
CA ILE A 171 -9.22 -1.81 -2.46
C ILE A 171 -8.97 -3.30 -2.73
N MET A 172 -9.98 -4.12 -2.43
CA MET A 172 -10.01 -5.55 -2.73
C MET A 172 -11.44 -6.00 -2.97
N GLU A 173 -11.65 -6.64 -4.12
CA GLU A 173 -12.78 -7.53 -4.35
C GLU A 173 -12.28 -8.88 -4.84
N ILE A 174 -12.80 -9.96 -4.25
CA ILE A 174 -12.51 -11.33 -4.70
C ILE A 174 -13.84 -12.03 -4.95
N VAL A 175 -14.02 -12.52 -6.18
CA VAL A 175 -15.15 -13.36 -6.53
C VAL A 175 -14.80 -14.81 -6.20
N GLY A 176 -15.58 -15.47 -5.36
CA GLY A 176 -15.24 -16.80 -4.82
C GLY A 176 -15.19 -17.94 -5.84
N LYS A 177 -15.60 -17.72 -7.10
CA LYS A 177 -15.39 -18.64 -8.25
C LYS A 177 -14.01 -18.47 -8.91
N GLU A 178 -13.31 -17.39 -8.61
CA GLU A 178 -11.97 -17.03 -9.09
C GLU A 178 -11.05 -16.82 -7.87
N PRO A 179 -10.88 -17.84 -7.00
CA PRO A 179 -10.36 -17.66 -5.64
C PRO A 179 -8.91 -17.19 -5.56
N HIS A 180 -8.19 -17.21 -6.70
CA HIS A 180 -6.80 -16.79 -6.87
C HIS A 180 -6.67 -15.41 -7.55
N ARG A 181 -7.77 -14.68 -7.76
CA ARG A 181 -7.77 -13.37 -8.43
C ARG A 181 -8.45 -12.28 -7.58
N ALA A 182 -7.69 -11.26 -7.23
CA ALA A 182 -8.18 -10.03 -6.63
C ALA A 182 -8.40 -8.95 -7.70
N HIS A 183 -9.36 -8.08 -7.46
CA HIS A 183 -9.70 -6.95 -8.31
C HIS A 183 -9.55 -5.66 -7.48
N GLY A 184 -9.03 -4.63 -8.12
CA GLY A 184 -8.92 -3.28 -7.56
C GLY A 184 -9.47 -2.29 -8.58
N THR A 185 -10.48 -1.54 -8.19
CA THR A 185 -11.34 -0.79 -9.12
C THR A 185 -11.56 0.63 -8.62
N VAL A 186 -11.86 1.55 -9.53
CA VAL A 186 -12.55 2.80 -9.19
C VAL A 186 -13.79 3.01 -10.03
N HIS A 187 -14.81 3.58 -9.39
CA HIS A 187 -16.01 4.04 -10.06
C HIS A 187 -16.18 5.55 -9.94
N GLY A 188 -16.63 6.17 -11.04
CA GLY A 188 -16.90 7.60 -11.13
C GLY A 188 -17.78 7.95 -12.33
N PRO A 189 -18.15 9.23 -12.51
CA PRO A 189 -19.04 9.65 -13.58
C PRO A 189 -18.43 9.37 -14.96
N GLY A 190 -19.05 8.47 -15.73
CA GLY A 190 -18.56 8.03 -17.04
C GLY A 190 -17.63 6.81 -17.01
N TYR A 191 -17.35 6.25 -15.82
CA TYR A 191 -16.52 5.05 -15.63
C TYR A 191 -16.99 4.29 -14.37
N SER A 192 -18.18 3.68 -14.43
CA SER A 192 -18.86 3.09 -13.27
C SER A 192 -19.58 1.77 -13.58
N GLY A 193 -19.88 0.97 -12.57
CA GLY A 193 -20.45 -0.38 -12.73
C GLY A 193 -19.54 -1.25 -13.60
N GLY A 194 -20.10 -1.96 -14.59
CA GLY A 194 -19.31 -2.75 -15.54
C GLY A 194 -18.30 -1.98 -16.41
N ALA A 195 -18.29 -0.64 -16.33
CA ALA A 195 -17.30 0.24 -16.98
C ALA A 195 -16.36 0.92 -15.96
N GLY A 196 -16.25 0.41 -14.73
CA GLY A 196 -15.23 0.83 -13.77
C GLY A 196 -13.81 0.61 -14.31
N ILE A 197 -12.87 1.46 -13.89
CA ILE A 197 -11.46 1.28 -14.24
C ILE A 197 -10.88 0.26 -13.27
N THR A 198 -10.76 -0.99 -13.74
CA THR A 198 -10.33 -2.13 -12.92
C THR A 198 -8.97 -2.66 -13.35
N GLY A 199 -8.19 -3.11 -12.36
CA GLY A 199 -7.01 -3.94 -12.54
C GLY A 199 -7.16 -5.23 -11.74
N THR A 200 -6.46 -6.29 -12.18
CA THR A 200 -6.50 -7.59 -11.50
C THR A 200 -5.13 -8.03 -11.04
N TYR A 201 -5.11 -8.71 -9.90
CA TYR A 201 -3.93 -9.38 -9.35
C TYR A 201 -4.19 -10.88 -9.28
N GLN A 202 -3.36 -11.64 -9.99
CA GLN A 202 -3.33 -13.09 -9.95
C GLN A 202 -2.32 -13.53 -8.89
N HIS A 203 -2.73 -14.37 -7.92
CA HIS A 203 -1.80 -14.92 -6.93
C HIS A 203 -0.64 -15.64 -7.67
N PRO A 204 0.65 -15.33 -7.41
CA PRO A 204 1.76 -15.77 -8.28
C PRO A 204 1.92 -17.28 -8.38
N GLN A 205 1.60 -18.00 -7.30
CA GLN A 205 1.61 -19.46 -7.20
C GLN A 205 0.27 -20.12 -7.58
N GLY A 206 -0.75 -19.33 -7.95
CA GLY A 206 -2.11 -19.82 -8.26
C GLY A 206 -2.95 -20.26 -7.06
N TRP A 207 -2.49 -20.01 -5.83
CA TRP A 207 -3.20 -20.36 -4.59
C TRP A 207 -4.43 -19.48 -4.36
N ALA A 208 -5.35 -19.93 -3.51
CA ALA A 208 -6.53 -19.15 -3.17
C ALA A 208 -6.21 -18.13 -2.07
N PHE A 209 -6.63 -16.87 -2.24
CA PHE A 209 -6.52 -15.83 -1.21
C PHE A 209 -7.28 -16.16 0.08
N ALA A 210 -8.15 -17.16 0.05
CA ALA A 210 -8.86 -17.68 1.22
C ALA A 210 -8.05 -18.70 2.03
N ASP A 211 -6.87 -19.14 1.55
CA ASP A 211 -6.03 -20.13 2.23
C ASP A 211 -5.28 -19.53 3.43
N ASP A 212 -4.86 -18.26 3.34
CA ASP A 212 -4.15 -17.52 4.41
C ASP A 212 -4.63 -16.05 4.45
N PHE A 213 -4.07 -15.25 5.35
CA PHE A 213 -4.24 -13.79 5.38
C PHE A 213 -3.28 -13.11 4.40
N HIS A 214 -3.83 -12.21 3.59
CA HIS A 214 -3.08 -11.34 2.69
C HIS A 214 -3.30 -9.87 3.05
N THR A 215 -2.33 -9.02 2.72
CA THR A 215 -2.40 -7.58 2.94
C THR A 215 -2.84 -6.86 1.66
N PHE A 216 -4.05 -6.30 1.67
CA PHE A 216 -4.63 -5.55 0.56
C PHE A 216 -4.57 -4.06 0.86
N ALA A 217 -4.10 -3.26 -0.09
CA ALA A 217 -3.93 -1.83 0.15
C ALA A 217 -4.03 -0.95 -1.11
N VAL A 218 -4.37 0.31 -0.89
CA VAL A 218 -4.13 1.41 -1.84
C VAL A 218 -3.18 2.45 -1.25
N ASP A 219 -2.23 2.92 -2.04
CA ASP A 219 -1.60 4.22 -1.82
C ASP A 219 -2.39 5.26 -2.63
N TRP A 220 -3.02 6.21 -1.94
CA TRP A 220 -3.87 7.24 -2.54
C TRP A 220 -3.27 8.63 -2.32
N ALA A 221 -3.24 9.43 -3.40
CA ALA A 221 -2.64 10.75 -3.45
C ALA A 221 -3.39 11.66 -4.44
N PRO A 222 -3.16 13.01 -4.42
CA PRO A 222 -3.78 13.93 -5.36
C PRO A 222 -3.64 13.49 -6.83
N GLY A 223 -4.74 12.99 -7.40
CA GLY A 223 -4.76 12.55 -8.79
C GLY A 223 -4.17 11.19 -9.12
N THR A 224 -3.85 10.34 -8.12
CA THR A 224 -3.49 8.94 -8.34
C THR A 224 -3.90 8.01 -7.20
N ILE A 225 -4.31 6.80 -7.55
CA ILE A 225 -4.52 5.68 -6.62
C ILE A 225 -3.72 4.50 -7.18
N THR A 226 -3.06 3.74 -6.29
CA THR A 226 -2.17 2.63 -6.66
C THR A 226 -2.45 1.43 -5.76
N TRP A 227 -2.74 0.26 -6.32
CA TRP A 227 -3.16 -0.93 -5.57
C TRP A 227 -2.03 -1.94 -5.38
N TYR A 228 -2.07 -2.61 -4.22
CA TYR A 228 -1.10 -3.59 -3.77
C TYR A 228 -1.77 -4.82 -3.17
N VAL A 229 -1.18 -5.99 -3.42
CA VAL A 229 -1.40 -7.21 -2.63
C VAL A 229 -0.04 -7.66 -2.09
N ASP A 230 0.09 -7.86 -0.78
CA ASP A 230 1.33 -8.24 -0.09
C ASP A 230 2.53 -7.34 -0.46
N GLY A 231 2.26 -6.03 -0.59
CA GLY A 231 3.22 -5.02 -1.02
C GLY A 231 3.57 -5.02 -2.52
N GLN A 232 3.04 -5.96 -3.31
CA GLN A 232 3.24 -6.04 -4.75
C GLN A 232 2.24 -5.14 -5.48
N ARG A 233 2.75 -4.09 -6.15
CA ARG A 233 1.93 -3.19 -6.96
C ARG A 233 1.38 -3.91 -8.20
N TYR A 234 0.08 -3.83 -8.44
CA TYR A 234 -0.54 -4.45 -9.62
C TYR A 234 -1.42 -3.52 -10.46
N HIS A 235 -1.99 -2.46 -9.87
CA HIS A 235 -2.82 -1.50 -10.59
C HIS A 235 -2.47 -0.05 -10.20
N GLN A 236 -2.69 0.88 -11.12
CA GLN A 236 -2.56 2.31 -10.88
C GLN A 236 -3.53 3.06 -11.78
N VAL A 237 -4.31 3.96 -11.18
CA VAL A 237 -5.21 4.88 -11.86
C VAL A 237 -4.74 6.30 -11.59
N THR A 238 -4.84 7.17 -12.58
CA THR A 238 -4.44 8.58 -12.50
C THR A 238 -5.54 9.47 -13.09
N ARG A 239 -5.44 10.80 -12.93
CA ARG A 239 -6.32 11.74 -13.66
C ARG A 239 -6.28 11.55 -15.18
N ALA A 240 -5.18 11.06 -15.75
CA ALA A 240 -5.11 10.75 -17.19
C ALA A 240 -5.90 9.47 -17.56
N SER A 241 -6.01 8.51 -16.64
CA SER A 241 -6.72 7.25 -16.84
C SER A 241 -8.24 7.44 -17.01
N VAL A 242 -8.82 8.48 -16.43
CA VAL A 242 -10.26 8.81 -16.58
C VAL A 242 -10.57 9.61 -17.85
N GLY A 243 -9.54 10.01 -18.61
CA GLY A 243 -9.70 10.74 -19.88
C GLY A 243 -10.35 12.11 -19.71
N ALA A 244 -11.46 12.35 -20.41
CA ALA A 244 -12.24 13.58 -20.30
C ALA A 244 -13.26 13.56 -19.15
N ASN A 245 -13.42 12.43 -18.44
CA ASN A 245 -14.34 12.31 -17.33
C ASN A 245 -13.82 13.00 -16.07
N GLN A 246 -14.72 13.33 -15.14
CA GLN A 246 -14.35 13.99 -13.88
C GLN A 246 -13.61 13.03 -12.94
N TRP A 247 -12.45 13.46 -12.43
CA TRP A 247 -11.78 12.81 -11.30
C TRP A 247 -12.48 13.18 -9.98
N VAL A 248 -12.96 12.17 -9.24
CA VAL A 248 -13.77 12.36 -8.01
C VAL A 248 -13.07 11.92 -6.72
N PHE A 249 -11.76 11.65 -6.77
CA PHE A 249 -10.97 11.10 -5.66
C PHE A 249 -10.07 12.14 -4.97
N ASP A 250 -10.47 13.42 -4.96
CA ASP A 250 -9.75 14.51 -4.27
C ASP A 250 -10.55 15.06 -3.05
N LYS A 251 -11.35 14.20 -2.41
CA LYS A 251 -12.22 14.49 -1.23
C LYS A 251 -12.06 13.39 -0.17
N ALA A 252 -12.76 13.52 0.97
CA ALA A 252 -12.77 12.47 1.99
C ALA A 252 -13.68 11.30 1.60
N TYR A 253 -13.33 10.10 2.06
CA TYR A 253 -14.00 8.82 1.81
C TYR A 253 -14.07 8.03 3.12
N PHE A 254 -15.13 7.25 3.33
CA PHE A 254 -15.25 6.32 4.46
C PHE A 254 -14.98 4.87 4.01
N LEU A 255 -14.64 4.01 4.98
CA LEU A 255 -14.33 2.60 4.76
C LEU A 255 -15.61 1.75 4.79
N ILE A 256 -15.63 0.68 3.99
CA ILE A 256 -16.68 -0.34 3.97
C ILE A 256 -16.06 -1.74 3.96
N LEU A 257 -16.59 -2.64 4.78
CA LEU A 257 -16.30 -4.07 4.78
C LEU A 257 -17.61 -4.86 4.67
N ASN A 258 -17.69 -5.80 3.73
CA ASN A 258 -18.82 -6.71 3.62
C ASN A 258 -18.44 -8.07 3.03
N LEU A 259 -19.36 -9.02 3.20
CA LEU A 259 -19.32 -10.32 2.55
C LEU A 259 -20.68 -10.57 1.87
N ALA A 260 -20.78 -10.25 0.59
CA ALA A 260 -21.97 -10.47 -0.21
C ALA A 260 -22.15 -11.95 -0.57
N VAL A 261 -23.40 -12.33 -0.84
CA VAL A 261 -23.82 -13.67 -1.28
C VAL A 261 -24.74 -13.49 -2.49
N GLY A 262 -24.32 -13.99 -3.64
CA GLY A 262 -24.99 -13.79 -4.91
C GLY A 262 -24.72 -12.40 -5.52
N GLY A 263 -25.13 -12.25 -6.78
CA GLY A 263 -25.00 -11.02 -7.53
C GLY A 263 -24.73 -11.28 -9.01
N GLN A 264 -24.93 -10.27 -9.86
CA GLN A 264 -24.77 -10.39 -11.31
C GLN A 264 -23.35 -10.79 -11.72
N TRP A 265 -22.32 -10.22 -11.06
CA TRP A 265 -20.92 -10.51 -11.33
C TRP A 265 -20.40 -11.82 -10.70
N PRO A 266 -20.58 -12.08 -9.38
CA PRO A 266 -20.15 -13.36 -8.80
C PRO A 266 -20.97 -14.55 -9.33
N GLY A 267 -22.18 -14.31 -9.82
CA GLY A 267 -23.20 -15.35 -9.96
C GLY A 267 -23.77 -15.72 -8.59
N TYR A 268 -24.61 -16.74 -8.54
CA TYR A 268 -25.29 -17.16 -7.31
C TYR A 268 -24.63 -18.40 -6.70
N PRO A 269 -24.81 -18.67 -5.39
CA PRO A 269 -24.39 -19.93 -4.78
C PRO A 269 -25.00 -21.14 -5.46
N ASP A 270 -24.24 -22.23 -5.53
CA ASP A 270 -24.69 -23.52 -6.07
C ASP A 270 -24.37 -24.68 -5.09
N ALA A 271 -24.50 -25.92 -5.55
CA ALA A 271 -24.23 -27.11 -4.74
C ALA A 271 -22.77 -27.26 -4.27
N THR A 272 -21.83 -26.48 -4.81
CA THR A 272 -20.42 -26.43 -4.38
C THR A 272 -20.19 -25.41 -3.27
N THR A 273 -21.10 -24.45 -3.07
CA THR A 273 -20.95 -23.37 -2.08
C THR A 273 -21.26 -23.87 -0.67
N GLN A 274 -20.21 -24.03 0.15
CA GLN A 274 -20.35 -24.42 1.56
C GLN A 274 -20.62 -23.21 2.45
N PHE A 275 -21.61 -23.31 3.34
CA PHE A 275 -21.91 -22.30 4.37
C PHE A 275 -21.71 -22.87 5.78
N PRO A 276 -21.37 -22.03 6.78
CA PRO A 276 -21.09 -20.60 6.68
C PRO A 276 -19.79 -20.28 5.95
N GLN A 277 -19.70 -19.07 5.39
CA GLN A 277 -18.45 -18.49 4.88
C GLN A 277 -18.02 -17.33 5.78
N GLN A 278 -16.71 -17.12 5.89
CA GLN A 278 -16.13 -16.12 6.76
C GLN A 278 -15.07 -15.29 6.04
N MET A 279 -15.16 -13.97 6.20
CA MET A 279 -14.05 -13.05 5.95
C MET A 279 -13.51 -12.60 7.31
N LYS A 280 -12.22 -12.81 7.55
CA LYS A 280 -11.53 -12.39 8.77
C LYS A 280 -10.62 -11.21 8.49
N VAL A 281 -10.72 -10.18 9.30
CA VAL A 281 -9.89 -8.97 9.22
C VAL A 281 -9.10 -8.86 10.51
N ASP A 282 -7.78 -8.99 10.41
CA ASP A 282 -6.82 -8.86 11.52
C ASP A 282 -6.67 -7.39 11.91
N TYR A 283 -6.35 -6.53 10.93
CA TYR A 283 -6.37 -5.09 11.11
C TYR A 283 -6.86 -4.35 9.86
N ILE A 284 -7.31 -3.11 10.08
CA ILE A 284 -7.26 -2.03 9.08
C ILE A 284 -6.33 -0.95 9.63
N ARG A 285 -5.39 -0.48 8.81
CA ARG A 285 -4.48 0.62 9.13
C ARG A 285 -4.52 1.66 8.03
N VAL A 286 -4.54 2.92 8.46
CA VAL A 286 -4.36 4.07 7.59
C VAL A 286 -3.06 4.75 8.00
N TYR A 287 -2.18 4.95 7.04
CA TYR A 287 -0.86 5.54 7.24
C TYR A 287 -0.75 6.86 6.47
N ASP A 288 0.01 7.81 6.99
CA ASP A 288 0.40 8.96 6.18
C ASP A 288 1.40 8.50 5.10
N ASN A 289 1.11 8.81 3.85
CA ASN A 289 2.02 8.62 2.71
C ASN A 289 2.57 9.96 2.19
N GLY A 290 2.40 11.04 2.95
CA GLY A 290 2.77 12.41 2.61
C GLY A 290 1.76 13.13 1.71
N ALA A 291 0.75 12.44 1.18
CA ALA A 291 -0.10 13.00 0.14
C ALA A 291 -1.19 13.96 0.65
N ASN A 292 -1.42 14.01 1.97
CA ASN A 292 -2.34 14.98 2.59
C ASN A 292 -1.89 16.45 2.54
N GLY A 293 -0.64 16.74 2.14
CA GLY A 293 -0.11 18.09 1.94
C GLY A 293 -0.33 18.70 0.55
N GLY A 294 -1.26 18.18 -0.26
CA GLY A 294 -1.35 18.50 -1.70
C GLY A 294 -1.90 19.89 -2.06
N GLY A 295 -1.03 20.91 -2.15
CA GLY A 295 -1.42 22.25 -2.63
C GLY A 295 -0.27 23.19 -3.01
N GLY A 296 0.26 23.06 -4.23
CA GLY A 296 1.12 24.07 -4.87
C GLY A 296 2.63 23.91 -4.64
N GLY A 297 3.42 24.18 -5.68
CA GLY A 297 4.89 24.14 -5.60
C GLY A 297 5.43 25.30 -4.76
N GLY A 298 6.01 24.98 -3.61
CA GLY A 298 6.58 25.97 -2.70
C GLY A 298 6.53 25.57 -1.23
N GLY A 299 7.30 24.54 -0.83
CA GLY A 299 7.58 24.16 0.56
C GLY A 299 6.37 24.13 1.49
N GLY A 300 5.64 23.01 1.50
CA GLY A 300 4.42 22.82 2.27
C GLY A 300 4.57 23.05 3.78
N ALA A 301 3.45 23.34 4.45
CA ALA A 301 3.43 23.47 5.90
C ALA A 301 3.96 22.20 6.57
N LEU A 302 4.81 22.37 7.60
CA LEU A 302 5.34 21.26 8.39
C LEU A 302 4.18 20.49 9.07
N PRO A 303 3.98 19.20 8.79
CA PRO A 303 2.97 18.39 9.46
C PRO A 303 3.21 18.34 10.97
N THR A 304 2.18 18.64 11.74
CA THR A 304 2.26 18.69 13.21
C THR A 304 2.23 17.28 13.81
N GLY A 305 2.83 17.13 14.99
CA GLY A 305 2.89 15.84 15.68
C GLY A 305 4.07 15.78 16.66
N THR A 306 4.21 14.66 17.36
CA THR A 306 5.42 14.35 18.14
C THR A 306 5.80 12.90 17.88
N GLY A 307 7.06 12.67 17.49
CA GLY A 307 7.55 11.34 17.15
C GLY A 307 9.01 11.36 16.69
N THR A 308 9.50 10.24 16.18
CA THR A 308 10.83 10.14 15.59
C THR A 308 10.86 10.80 14.21
N ILE A 309 11.83 11.67 13.94
CA ILE A 309 12.14 12.12 12.57
C ILE A 309 13.27 11.25 12.04
N ARG A 310 13.13 10.65 10.85
CA ARG A 310 14.04 9.64 10.28
C ARG A 310 14.61 10.12 8.96
N VAL A 311 15.91 9.95 8.74
CA VAL A 311 16.54 10.13 7.42
C VAL A 311 16.53 8.80 6.67
N ALA A 312 16.13 8.83 5.39
CA ALA A 312 16.00 7.67 4.51
C ALA A 312 15.25 6.46 5.12
N SER A 313 14.34 6.72 6.08
CA SER A 313 13.64 5.72 6.90
C SER A 313 14.52 4.76 7.73
N SER A 314 15.82 5.04 7.93
CA SER A 314 16.76 4.12 8.61
C SER A 314 17.31 4.63 9.95
N LEU A 315 17.78 5.89 10.01
CA LEU A 315 18.37 6.49 11.21
C LEU A 315 17.52 7.65 11.71
N CYS A 316 17.46 7.84 13.03
CA CYS A 316 16.65 8.85 13.68
C CYS A 316 17.45 10.12 13.98
N LEU A 317 16.85 11.28 13.73
CA LEU A 317 17.26 12.60 14.20
C LEU A 317 17.36 12.57 15.73
N ASP A 318 18.50 13.00 16.25
CA ASP A 318 18.90 12.77 17.64
C ASP A 318 19.59 14.00 18.22
N VAL A 319 19.27 14.30 19.48
CA VAL A 319 20.02 15.24 20.32
C VAL A 319 21.19 14.49 20.97
N PRO A 320 22.45 14.71 20.54
CA PRO A 320 23.57 13.90 21.01
C PRO A 320 23.67 13.89 22.53
N TRP A 321 23.67 12.67 23.11
CA TRP A 321 23.76 12.44 24.55
C TRP A 321 22.68 13.16 25.39
N ALA A 322 21.54 13.50 24.77
CA ALA A 322 20.48 14.34 25.33
C ALA A 322 20.96 15.71 25.86
N GLN A 323 22.11 16.21 25.37
CA GLN A 323 22.69 17.47 25.84
C GLN A 323 21.95 18.69 25.26
N THR A 324 21.37 19.50 26.13
CA THR A 324 20.50 20.64 25.75
C THR A 324 21.22 22.00 25.74
N HIS A 325 22.55 22.04 25.83
CA HIS A 325 23.26 23.31 25.70
C HIS A 325 23.10 23.87 24.28
N ASN A 326 23.03 25.20 24.18
CA ASN A 326 22.98 25.86 22.89
C ASN A 326 24.23 25.54 22.07
N GLY A 327 24.05 25.31 20.77
CA GLY A 327 25.12 24.94 19.85
C GLY A 327 25.48 23.44 19.82
N ASN A 328 24.77 22.56 20.54
CA ASN A 328 24.96 21.12 20.38
C ASN A 328 24.56 20.69 18.94
N PRO A 329 25.47 20.15 18.10
CA PRO A 329 25.14 19.82 16.70
C PRO A 329 24.26 18.57 16.61
N ALA A 330 23.07 18.73 16.02
CA ALA A 330 22.14 17.63 15.79
C ALA A 330 22.77 16.54 14.91
N GLN A 331 22.34 15.30 15.11
CA GLN A 331 22.89 14.13 14.43
C GLN A 331 21.82 13.14 14.03
N VAL A 332 22.21 12.09 13.31
CA VAL A 332 21.40 10.89 13.09
C VAL A 332 22.08 9.66 13.67
N VAL A 333 21.32 8.81 14.38
CA VAL A 333 21.80 7.58 15.02
C VAL A 333 20.76 6.47 14.94
N SER A 334 21.09 5.27 15.40
CA SER A 334 20.17 4.14 15.44
C SER A 334 18.91 4.49 16.24
N CYS A 335 17.74 4.24 15.65
CA CYS A 335 16.45 4.54 16.27
C CYS A 335 16.22 3.69 17.51
N ASN A 336 16.14 4.33 18.68
CA ASN A 336 15.94 3.72 19.99
C ASN A 336 14.70 4.27 20.72
N GLY A 337 14.06 5.31 20.19
CA GLY A 337 12.80 5.86 20.70
C GLY A 337 12.90 6.68 21.99
N ASN A 338 14.11 6.91 22.52
CA ASN A 338 14.31 7.69 23.73
C ASN A 338 13.96 9.19 23.54
N ALA A 339 13.91 9.94 24.64
CA ALA A 339 13.50 11.35 24.62
C ALA A 339 14.38 12.30 23.77
N ALA A 340 15.63 11.94 23.44
CA ALA A 340 16.50 12.68 22.53
C ALA A 340 16.12 12.49 21.04
N GLN A 341 15.28 11.50 20.74
CA GLN A 341 14.74 11.22 19.40
C GLN A 341 13.25 11.56 19.27
N GLN A 342 12.61 12.07 20.33
CA GLN A 342 11.22 12.52 20.30
C GLN A 342 11.15 14.00 19.94
N TRP A 343 10.70 14.30 18.72
CA TRP A 343 10.63 15.65 18.17
C TRP A 343 9.19 16.09 17.96
N THR A 344 8.80 17.18 18.62
CA THR A 344 7.53 17.87 18.40
C THR A 344 7.64 18.83 17.21
N ARG A 345 6.81 18.61 16.20
CA ARG A 345 6.62 19.47 15.04
C ARG A 345 5.48 20.43 15.32
N GLY A 346 5.80 21.71 15.53
CA GLY A 346 4.84 22.75 15.90
C GLY A 346 4.13 23.36 14.70
N SER A 347 2.88 23.77 14.89
CA SER A 347 2.10 24.52 13.88
C SER A 347 2.70 25.88 13.53
N ASP A 348 3.64 26.37 14.34
CA ASP A 348 4.46 27.55 14.09
C ASP A 348 5.64 27.27 13.14
N GLY A 349 5.76 26.06 12.58
CA GLY A 349 6.84 25.63 11.70
C GLY A 349 8.15 25.30 12.42
N SER A 350 8.15 25.14 13.75
CA SER A 350 9.36 24.74 14.49
C SER A 350 9.42 23.23 14.73
N ILE A 351 10.65 22.70 14.84
CA ILE A 351 10.92 21.31 15.21
C ILE A 351 11.65 21.35 16.56
N ARG A 352 11.11 20.66 17.58
CA ARG A 352 11.53 20.82 18.98
C ARG A 352 11.82 19.49 19.66
N ALA A 353 12.91 19.40 20.42
CA ALA A 353 13.19 18.28 21.33
C ALA A 353 13.84 18.79 22.61
N LEU A 354 13.55 18.14 23.74
CA LEU A 354 14.15 18.44 25.05
C LEU A 354 14.11 19.94 25.45
N GLY A 355 13.04 20.65 25.07
CA GLY A 355 12.85 22.08 25.33
C GLY A 355 13.63 23.04 24.41
N LYS A 356 14.30 22.51 23.38
CA LYS A 356 15.11 23.26 22.40
C LYS A 356 14.53 23.16 21.00
N CYS A 357 14.91 24.09 20.12
CA CYS A 357 14.53 24.12 18.72
C CYS A 357 15.67 23.64 17.81
N LEU A 358 15.31 22.98 16.71
CA LEU A 358 16.20 22.64 15.60
C LEU A 358 16.53 23.91 14.81
N ASP A 359 17.79 24.33 14.89
CA ASP A 359 18.24 25.69 14.57
C ASP A 359 19.34 25.65 13.50
N VAL A 360 19.23 26.49 12.47
CA VAL A 360 20.31 26.74 11.50
C VAL A 360 21.32 27.71 12.14
N ALA A 361 22.55 27.26 12.34
CA ALA A 361 23.53 27.98 13.16
C ALA A 361 23.74 29.44 12.72
N GLY A 362 23.42 30.37 13.63
CA GLY A 362 23.52 31.82 13.40
C GLY A 362 22.55 32.38 12.34
N GLY A 363 21.57 31.59 11.89
CA GLY A 363 20.68 31.94 10.78
C GLY A 363 21.39 32.08 9.43
N ALA A 364 22.60 31.54 9.29
CA ALA A 364 23.36 31.63 8.04
C ALA A 364 22.69 30.84 6.91
N THR A 365 22.92 31.28 5.67
CA THR A 365 22.22 30.78 4.47
C THR A 365 23.14 30.03 3.50
N THR A 366 24.37 29.70 3.91
CA THR A 366 25.37 29.01 3.08
C THR A 366 25.31 27.50 3.24
N ASN A 367 25.61 26.77 2.16
CA ASN A 367 25.79 25.32 2.20
C ASN A 367 26.84 24.92 3.24
N GLY A 368 26.54 23.88 4.03
CA GLY A 368 27.43 23.39 5.08
C GLY A 368 27.26 24.08 6.43
N THR A 369 26.42 25.12 6.54
CA THR A 369 26.01 25.70 7.83
C THR A 369 25.40 24.62 8.71
N ALA A 370 25.94 24.43 9.91
CA ALA A 370 25.52 23.37 10.82
C ALA A 370 24.07 23.56 11.28
N VAL A 371 23.39 22.44 11.55
CA VAL A 371 22.10 22.41 12.25
C VAL A 371 22.32 21.91 13.67
N GLN A 372 21.77 22.65 14.63
CA GLN A 372 22.11 22.57 16.05
C GLN A 372 20.84 22.65 16.92
N LEU A 373 21.01 22.40 18.21
CA LEU A 373 20.01 22.74 19.22
C LEU A 373 20.25 24.17 19.72
N TRP A 374 19.18 24.95 19.80
CA TRP A 374 19.21 26.30 20.36
C TRP A 374 17.94 26.60 21.15
N ASP A 375 17.99 27.61 22.04
CA ASP A 375 16.79 28.13 22.69
C ASP A 375 15.77 28.60 21.66
N CYS A 376 14.50 28.21 21.82
CA CYS A 376 13.45 28.61 20.92
C CYS A 376 13.24 30.13 20.96
N ASN A 377 13.63 30.81 19.88
CA ASN A 377 13.67 32.27 19.75
C ASN A 377 12.74 32.79 18.63
N ASN A 378 11.99 31.90 17.98
CA ASN A 378 11.04 32.17 16.89
C ASN A 378 11.63 32.82 15.62
N THR A 379 12.95 32.91 15.48
CA THR A 379 13.60 33.41 14.25
C THR A 379 13.45 32.43 13.08
N GLY A 380 13.64 32.92 11.85
CA GLY A 380 13.58 32.10 10.65
C GLY A 380 14.65 30.99 10.58
N ALA A 381 15.69 31.05 11.41
CA ALA A 381 16.68 29.98 11.59
C ALA A 381 16.06 28.70 12.19
N GLN A 382 14.92 28.82 12.88
CA GLN A 382 14.23 27.74 13.60
C GLN A 382 12.92 27.32 12.92
N LYS A 383 12.69 27.82 11.69
CA LYS A 383 11.50 27.52 10.90
C LYS A 383 11.83 26.51 9.81
N TRP A 384 10.93 25.56 9.64
CA TRP A 384 11.03 24.45 8.72
C TRP A 384 9.69 24.27 8.00
N THR A 385 9.76 24.00 6.71
CA THR A 385 8.66 23.52 5.88
C THR A 385 8.98 22.11 5.40
N TYR A 386 7.96 21.37 4.96
CA TYR A 386 8.11 20.02 4.46
C TYR A 386 7.53 19.90 3.06
N ASP A 387 8.35 19.51 2.09
CA ASP A 387 7.90 19.04 0.80
C ASP A 387 7.71 17.52 0.89
N SER A 388 6.47 17.06 0.94
CA SER A 388 6.17 15.64 1.09
C SER A 388 6.41 14.81 -0.18
N ALA A 389 6.40 15.44 -1.37
CA ALA A 389 6.70 14.77 -2.62
C ALA A 389 8.21 14.51 -2.77
N ALA A 390 9.04 15.49 -2.37
CA ALA A 390 10.49 15.35 -2.29
C ALA A 390 10.96 14.65 -0.99
N ARG A 391 10.08 14.56 0.01
CA ARG A 391 10.38 14.21 1.41
C ARG A 391 11.46 15.09 2.03
N THR A 392 11.50 16.39 1.71
CA THR A 392 12.56 17.29 2.20
C THR A 392 12.06 18.24 3.30
N LEU A 393 12.83 18.33 4.39
CA LEU A 393 12.69 19.40 5.37
C LEU A 393 13.50 20.61 4.87
N ARG A 394 12.83 21.72 4.59
CA ARG A 394 13.45 22.94 4.05
C ARG A 394 13.39 24.07 5.07
N ASN A 395 14.49 24.78 5.29
CA ASN A 395 14.49 26.00 6.08
C ASN A 395 14.10 27.19 5.17
N PRO A 396 12.97 27.91 5.41
CA PRO A 396 12.51 28.96 4.49
C PRO A 396 13.46 30.16 4.38
N GLN A 397 14.20 30.50 5.45
CA GLN A 397 15.12 31.64 5.49
C GLN A 397 16.34 31.44 4.58
N SER A 398 16.95 30.25 4.60
CA SER A 398 18.08 29.90 3.74
C SER A 398 17.66 29.36 2.37
N GLY A 399 16.43 28.88 2.26
CA GLY A 399 15.92 28.19 1.07
C GLY A 399 16.52 26.80 0.86
N LYS A 400 17.21 26.24 1.85
CA LYS A 400 18.01 25.01 1.77
C LYS A 400 17.39 23.87 2.57
N CYS A 401 17.75 22.65 2.20
CA CYS A 401 17.24 21.43 2.80
C CYS A 401 18.11 20.98 3.98
N LEU A 402 17.48 20.35 4.99
CA LEU A 402 18.16 19.62 6.06
C LEU A 402 18.89 18.42 5.44
N ASP A 403 20.18 18.29 5.74
CA ASP A 403 21.10 17.38 5.08
C ASP A 403 21.92 16.60 6.12
N ALA A 404 22.00 15.28 5.97
CA ALA A 404 22.97 14.46 6.70
C ALA A 404 24.36 14.63 6.09
N LYS A 405 25.20 15.39 6.79
CA LYS A 405 26.44 15.98 6.29
C LYS A 405 27.41 14.94 5.75
N GLY A 406 27.82 15.12 4.50
CA GLY A 406 28.73 14.21 3.81
C GLY A 406 28.01 13.25 2.85
N GLY A 407 26.67 13.29 2.80
CA GLY A 407 25.91 12.57 1.77
C GLY A 407 25.62 11.11 2.14
N ASN A 408 25.62 10.27 1.11
CA ASN A 408 25.22 8.86 1.18
C ASN A 408 26.45 7.94 1.08
N PRO A 409 26.45 6.76 1.72
CA PRO A 409 25.41 6.24 2.61
C PRO A 409 25.34 7.02 3.92
N VAL A 410 24.14 7.15 4.47
CA VAL A 410 23.95 7.76 5.79
C VAL A 410 24.46 6.80 6.87
N PHE A 411 25.15 7.30 7.89
CA PHE A 411 25.75 6.50 8.96
C PHE A 411 25.52 7.08 10.37
N GLU A 412 25.69 6.24 11.39
CA GLU A 412 25.44 6.60 12.79
C GLU A 412 26.45 7.63 13.31
N GLY A 413 25.95 8.67 13.98
CA GLY A 413 26.72 9.81 14.48
C GLY A 413 26.95 10.93 13.46
N GLN A 414 26.48 10.78 12.22
CA GLN A 414 26.58 11.78 11.17
C GLN A 414 25.84 13.07 11.58
N LYS A 415 26.55 14.20 11.51
CA LYS A 415 26.02 15.53 11.89
C LYS A 415 25.17 16.14 10.79
N LEU A 416 24.33 17.11 11.15
CA LEU A 416 23.44 17.77 10.19
C LEU A 416 23.90 19.16 9.80
N ASN A 417 23.56 19.55 8.58
CA ASN A 417 23.74 20.88 8.03
C ASN A 417 22.54 21.26 7.14
N ILE A 418 22.54 22.50 6.64
CA ILE A 418 21.74 22.85 5.47
C ILE A 418 22.56 22.74 4.19
N TRP A 419 21.93 22.31 3.11
CA TRP A 419 22.52 22.19 1.78
C TRP A 419 21.47 22.45 0.67
N ASP A 420 21.91 22.69 -0.55
CA ASP A 420 20.99 22.81 -1.69
C ASP A 420 20.17 21.53 -1.88
N CYS A 421 18.87 21.69 -2.09
CA CYS A 421 17.94 20.59 -2.22
C CYS A 421 18.21 19.80 -3.51
N HIS A 422 18.69 18.57 -3.37
CA HIS A 422 19.01 17.66 -4.49
C HIS A 422 18.29 16.30 -4.40
N GLY A 423 17.44 16.09 -3.39
CA GLY A 423 16.50 14.96 -3.34
C GLY A 423 17.15 13.58 -3.15
N ALA A 424 18.44 13.50 -2.79
CA ALA A 424 19.09 12.24 -2.46
C ALA A 424 18.75 11.80 -1.02
N ALA A 425 18.99 10.54 -0.68
CA ALA A 425 18.46 9.93 0.55
C ALA A 425 18.90 10.63 1.86
N ASN A 426 20.11 11.19 1.91
CA ASN A 426 20.60 12.04 3.00
C ASN A 426 19.82 13.36 3.24
N GLN A 427 18.91 13.73 2.34
CA GLN A 427 17.95 14.84 2.49
C GLN A 427 16.48 14.39 2.54
N GLN A 428 16.21 13.08 2.50
CA GLN A 428 14.86 12.53 2.55
C GLN A 428 14.52 12.21 4.01
N TRP A 429 13.54 12.93 4.56
CA TRP A 429 13.10 12.84 5.95
C TRP A 429 11.65 12.32 6.02
N THR A 430 11.37 11.43 6.96
CA THR A 430 10.03 10.90 7.28
C THR A 430 9.80 10.99 8.79
N PHE A 431 8.55 11.11 9.26
CA PHE A 431 8.27 11.44 10.67
C PHE A 431 6.83 11.19 11.10
#